data_AF-A0A2E8B5L6-F1
#
_entry.id   AF-A0A2E8B5L6-F1
#
_cell.length_a   1.000
_cell.length_b   1.000
_cell.length_c   1.000
_cell.angle_alpha   90.00
_cell.angle_beta   90.00
_cell.angle_gamma   90.00
#
_symmetry.space_group_name_H-M   'P 1'
#
loop_
_entity.id
_entity.type
_entity.pdbx_description
1 polymer ?
#
loop_
_entity_poly.entity_id
_entity_poly.type
_entity_poly.pdbx_seq_one_letter_code
_entity_poly.pdbx_strand_id
1 'polypeptide(L)'
;REEFPNVLANYEKYHDRGFDVIGINLDDTRKAATSFLDKEKLPWKTLFNDKDGERGFENPLANRYGISGIPTVILVDRKGKVISLQARGEILGKLLAEQFDGIEDSTGGES
;
A
#
# COMPACT_ATOMS: atom_id res chain seq x y z
N ARG A 1 5.04 0.21 -14.32
CA ARG A 1 4.44 0.46 -12.99
C ARG A 1 5.54 0.16 -11.97
N GLU A 2 6.22 1.18 -11.45
CA GLU A 2 7.36 0.99 -10.53
C GLU A 2 6.92 0.77 -9.07
N GLU A 3 5.65 1.07 -8.74
CA GLU A 3 5.17 0.96 -7.36
C GLU A 3 5.01 -0.49 -6.86
N PHE A 4 4.57 -1.46 -7.69
CA PHE A 4 4.40 -2.83 -7.19
C PHE A 4 5.73 -3.53 -6.85
N PRO A 5 6.79 -3.44 -7.67
CA PRO A 5 8.11 -3.94 -7.27
C PRO A 5 8.60 -3.30 -5.96
N ASN A 6 8.39 -1.99 -5.78
CA ASN A 6 8.76 -1.29 -4.54
C ASN A 6 7.97 -1.81 -3.32
N VAL A 7 6.65 -1.98 -3.45
CA VAL A 7 5.81 -2.53 -2.38
C VAL A 7 6.18 -3.98 -2.08
N LEU A 8 6.46 -4.80 -3.10
CA LEU A 8 6.89 -6.18 -2.94
C LEU A 8 8.22 -6.29 -2.18
N ALA A 9 9.21 -5.49 -2.56
CA ALA A 9 10.50 -5.47 -1.86
C ALA A 9 10.34 -5.10 -0.36
N ASN A 10 9.49 -4.13 -0.06
CA ASN A 10 9.21 -3.74 1.33
C ASN A 10 8.38 -4.80 2.07
N TYR A 11 7.43 -5.45 1.38
CA TYR A 11 6.69 -6.58 1.93
C TYR A 11 7.66 -7.70 2.31
N GLU A 12 8.49 -8.19 1.40
CA GLU A 12 9.46 -9.24 1.69
C GLU A 12 10.41 -8.88 2.83
N LYS A 13 10.85 -7.62 2.92
CA LYS A 13 11.76 -7.14 3.98
C LYS A 13 11.13 -7.11 5.37
N TYR A 14 9.86 -6.70 5.49
CA TYR A 14 9.23 -6.41 6.78
C TYR A 14 8.07 -7.35 7.14
N HIS A 15 7.65 -8.26 6.24
CA HIS A 15 6.48 -9.11 6.45
C HIS A 15 6.58 -9.96 7.71
N ASP A 16 7.70 -10.67 7.87
CA ASP A 16 7.96 -11.52 9.05
C ASP A 16 8.09 -10.73 10.36
N ARG A 17 8.21 -9.40 10.26
CA ARG A 17 8.29 -8.47 11.40
C ARG A 17 6.93 -7.83 11.73
N GLY A 18 5.89 -8.20 10.99
CA GLY A 18 4.51 -7.75 11.20
C GLY A 18 4.10 -6.55 10.33
N PHE A 19 4.74 -6.37 9.17
CA PHE A 19 4.20 -5.54 8.09
C PHE A 19 3.29 -6.40 7.19
N ASP A 20 2.19 -5.83 6.71
CA ASP A 20 1.31 -6.51 5.76
C ASP A 20 0.75 -5.49 4.76
N VAL A 21 0.33 -5.98 3.61
CA VAL A 21 -0.23 -5.18 2.51
C VAL A 21 -1.65 -5.66 2.24
N ILE A 22 -2.57 -4.73 2.03
CA ILE A 22 -3.92 -5.05 1.54
C ILE A 22 -4.14 -4.25 0.27
N GLY A 23 -4.35 -4.95 -0.85
CA GLY A 23 -4.74 -4.34 -2.10
C GLY A 23 -6.21 -3.92 -2.05
N ILE A 24 -6.51 -2.69 -2.43
CA ILE A 24 -7.89 -2.25 -2.67
C ILE A 24 -8.04 -2.08 -4.18
N ASN A 25 -8.83 -2.96 -4.80
CA ASN A 25 -9.09 -2.89 -6.22
C ASN A 25 -10.26 -1.93 -6.49
N LEU A 26 -10.03 -0.99 -7.42
CA LEU A 26 -11.02 0.00 -7.85
C LEU A 26 -11.43 -0.22 -9.31
N ASP A 27 -11.26 -1.43 -9.87
CA ASP A 27 -11.80 -1.74 -11.20
C ASP A 27 -13.34 -1.79 -11.16
N ASP A 28 -13.99 -1.49 -12.28
CA ASP A 28 -15.45 -1.49 -12.37
C ASP A 28 -16.06 -2.91 -12.38
N THR A 29 -15.25 -3.92 -12.72
CA THR A 29 -15.70 -5.30 -12.87
C THR A 29 -14.77 -6.29 -12.20
N ARG A 30 -15.35 -7.32 -11.58
CA ARG A 30 -14.60 -8.43 -10.97
C ARG A 30 -13.70 -9.14 -11.99
N LYS A 31 -14.13 -9.25 -13.25
CA LYS A 31 -13.34 -9.87 -14.33
C LYS A 31 -12.04 -9.10 -14.61
N ALA A 32 -12.10 -7.76 -14.63
CA ALA A 32 -10.89 -6.95 -14.79
C ALA A 32 -9.94 -7.15 -13.60
N ALA A 33 -10.49 -7.11 -12.38
CA ALA A 33 -9.73 -7.33 -11.15
C ALA A 33 -9.02 -8.69 -11.12
N THR A 34 -9.75 -9.79 -11.37
CA THR A 34 -9.17 -11.14 -11.37
C THR A 34 -8.12 -11.30 -12.47
N SER A 35 -8.40 -10.82 -13.68
CA SER A 35 -7.45 -10.90 -14.80
C SER A 35 -6.14 -10.16 -14.52
N PHE A 36 -6.22 -9.08 -13.74
CA PHE A 36 -5.05 -8.32 -13.30
C PHE A 36 -4.27 -9.09 -12.21
N LEU A 37 -4.97 -9.61 -11.20
CA LEU A 37 -4.34 -10.37 -10.10
C LEU A 37 -3.65 -11.66 -10.60
N ASP A 38 -4.26 -12.36 -11.55
CA ASP A 38 -3.69 -13.58 -12.16
C ASP A 38 -2.35 -13.30 -12.87
N LYS A 39 -2.19 -12.08 -13.41
CA LYS A 39 -0.96 -11.66 -14.11
C LYS A 39 0.14 -11.23 -13.15
N GLU A 40 -0.22 -10.44 -12.15
CA GLU A 40 0.77 -9.83 -11.25
C GLU A 40 1.24 -10.77 -10.13
N LYS A 41 0.48 -11.82 -9.80
CA LYS A 41 0.82 -12.82 -8.77
C LYS A 41 1.27 -12.18 -7.44
N LEU A 42 0.48 -11.23 -6.97
CA LEU A 42 0.78 -10.49 -5.74
C LEU A 42 0.62 -11.43 -4.52
N PRO A 43 1.57 -11.45 -3.57
CA PRO A 43 1.53 -12.36 -2.43
C PRO A 43 0.49 -11.96 -1.37
N TRP A 44 0.04 -10.71 -1.39
CA TRP A 44 -0.92 -10.17 -0.44
C TRP A 44 -2.37 -10.27 -0.90
N LYS A 45 -3.29 -10.15 0.05
CA LYS A 45 -4.73 -10.17 -0.22
C LYS A 45 -5.16 -8.89 -0.92
N THR A 46 -6.02 -9.04 -1.93
CA THR A 46 -6.68 -7.92 -2.60
C THR A 46 -8.19 -8.01 -2.41
N LEU A 47 -8.79 -6.90 -2.00
CA LEU A 47 -10.22 -6.74 -1.80
C LEU A 47 -10.84 -6.09 -3.04
N PHE A 48 -11.97 -6.62 -3.46
CA PHE A 48 -12.83 -6.07 -4.50
C PHE A 48 -14.21 -5.83 -3.91
N ASN A 49 -14.80 -4.65 -4.14
CA ASN A 49 -16.16 -4.37 -3.70
C ASN A 49 -17.16 -4.81 -4.78
N ASP A 50 -17.99 -5.81 -4.50
CA ASP A 50 -19.00 -6.28 -5.45
C ASP A 50 -20.27 -5.43 -5.43
N LYS A 51 -20.45 -4.52 -4.47
CA LYS A 51 -21.68 -3.75 -4.37
C LYS A 51 -21.80 -2.74 -5.51
N ASP A 52 -22.91 -2.80 -6.24
CA ASP A 52 -23.21 -1.87 -7.31
C ASP A 52 -23.29 -0.43 -6.76
N GLY A 53 -22.70 0.52 -7.48
CA GLY A 53 -22.59 1.91 -7.04
C GLY A 53 -21.47 2.19 -6.04
N GLU A 54 -20.68 1.19 -5.63
CA GLU A 54 -19.56 1.35 -4.68
C GLU A 54 -18.22 0.82 -5.25
N ARG A 55 -18.08 0.85 -6.58
CA ARG A 55 -16.87 0.48 -7.33
C ARG A 55 -16.17 1.72 -7.86
N GLY A 56 -14.98 1.55 -8.45
CA GLY A 56 -14.25 2.69 -8.98
C GLY A 56 -13.92 3.70 -7.89
N PHE A 57 -14.05 4.99 -8.23
CA PHE A 57 -13.88 6.07 -7.26
C PHE A 57 -15.09 6.26 -6.33
N GLU A 58 -16.22 5.60 -6.58
CA GLU A 58 -17.37 5.58 -5.65
C GLU A 58 -17.15 4.60 -4.46
N ASN A 59 -16.03 3.89 -4.46
CA ASN A 59 -15.69 2.99 -3.35
C ASN A 59 -15.67 3.76 -2.01
N PRO A 60 -16.33 3.25 -0.95
CA PRO A 60 -16.38 3.92 0.34
C PRO A 60 -15.00 4.25 0.93
N LEU A 61 -14.00 3.41 0.69
CA LEU A 61 -12.62 3.68 1.12
C LEU A 61 -11.96 4.77 0.27
N ALA A 62 -12.17 4.75 -1.06
CA ALA A 62 -11.68 5.81 -1.94
C ALA A 62 -12.25 7.17 -1.53
N ASN A 63 -13.56 7.24 -1.31
CA ASN A 63 -14.25 8.43 -0.84
C ASN A 63 -13.77 8.89 0.54
N ARG A 64 -13.69 7.96 1.51
CA ARG A 64 -13.27 8.27 2.88
C ARG A 64 -11.87 8.86 2.97
N TYR A 65 -10.94 8.39 2.13
CA TYR A 65 -9.55 8.84 2.10
C TYR A 65 -9.26 9.86 1.01
N GLY A 66 -10.28 10.36 0.31
CA GLY A 66 -10.13 11.40 -0.74
C GLY A 66 -9.30 10.95 -1.94
N ILE A 67 -9.38 9.67 -2.29
CA ILE A 67 -8.60 9.07 -3.39
C ILE A 67 -9.24 9.45 -4.73
N SER A 68 -8.52 10.25 -5.51
CA SER A 68 -8.91 10.66 -6.87
C SER A 68 -8.00 10.12 -7.97
N GLY A 69 -6.98 9.33 -7.60
CA GLY A 69 -6.03 8.75 -8.55
C GLY A 69 -5.34 7.50 -8.01
N ILE A 70 -4.95 6.62 -8.93
CA ILE A 70 -4.22 5.37 -8.64
C ILE A 70 -2.88 5.33 -9.39
N PRO A 71 -1.84 4.65 -8.85
CA PRO A 71 -1.83 3.96 -7.56
C PRO A 71 -1.79 4.95 -6.38
N THR A 72 -2.48 4.66 -5.29
CA THR A 72 -2.29 5.36 -4.01
C THR A 72 -1.93 4.35 -2.93
N VAL A 73 -0.92 4.67 -2.12
CA VAL A 73 -0.44 3.81 -1.03
C VAL A 73 -0.60 4.57 0.28
N ILE A 74 -1.42 4.02 1.16
CA ILE A 74 -1.67 4.54 2.50
C ILE A 74 -0.93 3.63 3.47
N LEU A 75 -0.10 4.21 4.33
CA LEU A 75 0.54 3.51 5.43
C LEU A 75 -0.21 3.78 6.73
N VAL A 76 -0.55 2.71 7.45
CA VAL A 76 -1.31 2.74 8.70
C VAL A 76 -0.51 1.99 9.77
N ASP A 77 -0.47 2.53 10.98
CA ASP A 77 0.20 1.89 12.11
C ASP A 77 -0.64 0.74 12.72
N ARG A 78 -0.05 0.01 13.68
CA ARG A 78 -0.72 -1.09 14.39
C ARG A 78 -1.93 -0.66 15.22
N LYS A 79 -2.11 0.63 15.48
CA LYS A 79 -3.24 1.21 16.22
C LYS A 79 -4.33 1.73 15.26
N GLY A 80 -4.17 1.53 13.96
CA GLY A 80 -5.11 2.00 12.94
C GLY A 80 -4.97 3.49 12.60
N LYS A 81 -3.88 4.15 13.04
CA LYS A 81 -3.63 5.56 12.71
C LYS A 81 -2.90 5.66 11.37
N VAL A 82 -3.37 6.56 10.52
CA VAL A 82 -2.70 6.88 9.25
C VAL A 82 -1.35 7.53 9.55
N ILE A 83 -0.28 6.92 9.05
CA ILE A 83 1.08 7.47 9.05
C ILE A 83 1.25 8.38 7.83
N SER A 84 0.83 7.92 6.65
CA SER A 84 0.95 8.67 5.40
C SER A 84 -0.10 8.25 4.37
N LEU A 85 -0.60 9.21 3.60
CA LEU A 85 -1.46 8.98 2.43
C LEU A 85 -0.66 8.94 1.10
N GLN A 86 0.66 9.14 1.18
CA GLN A 86 1.56 9.26 0.03
C GLN A 86 2.79 8.36 0.22
N ALA A 87 2.61 7.18 0.82
CA ALA A 87 3.69 6.23 1.08
C ALA A 87 4.11 5.49 -0.21
N ARG A 88 4.62 6.22 -1.20
CA ARG A 88 5.01 5.72 -2.52
C ARG A 88 6.49 5.93 -2.78
N GLY A 89 7.05 5.17 -3.72
CA GLY A 89 8.48 5.19 -4.01
C GLY A 89 9.33 5.06 -2.74
N GLU A 90 10.40 5.85 -2.64
CA GLU A 90 11.32 5.82 -1.49
C GLU A 90 10.66 6.18 -0.14
N ILE A 91 9.56 6.94 -0.16
CA ILE A 91 8.88 7.36 1.07
C ILE A 91 8.36 6.14 1.84
N LEU A 92 7.88 5.10 1.13
CA LEU A 92 7.42 3.87 1.76
C LEU A 92 8.53 3.21 2.58
N GLY A 93 9.70 3.01 1.97
CA GLY A 93 10.83 2.36 2.62
C GLY A 93 11.35 3.15 3.81
N LYS A 94 11.45 4.48 3.70
CA LYS A 94 11.87 5.36 4.81
C LYS A 94 10.92 5.26 6.00
N LEU A 95 9.61 5.37 5.76
CA LEU A 95 8.61 5.27 6.82
C LEU A 95 8.63 3.88 7.48
N LEU A 96 8.79 2.81 6.72
CA LEU A 96 8.88 1.45 7.27
C LEU A 96 10.16 1.26 8.08
N ALA A 97 11.31 1.76 7.61
CA ALA A 97 12.55 1.74 8.38
C ALA A 97 12.38 2.46 9.74
N GLU A 98 11.78 3.65 9.76
CA GLU A 98 11.49 4.36 11.00
C GLU A 98 10.61 3.55 11.97
N GLN A 99 9.63 2.79 11.45
CA GLN A 99 8.73 1.98 12.28
C GLN A 99 9.36 0.68 12.80
N PHE A 100 10.29 0.08 12.05
CA PHE A 100 10.77 -1.27 12.32
C PHE A 100 12.24 -1.30 12.76
N ASP A 101 13.10 -0.50 12.14
CA ASP A 101 14.55 -0.45 12.36
C ASP A 101 14.92 0.63 13.39
N GLY A 102 13.97 1.51 13.73
CA GLY A 102 14.22 2.71 14.51
C GLY A 102 14.78 3.83 13.64
N ILE A 103 14.89 5.03 14.19
CA ILE A 103 15.67 6.08 13.54
C ILE A 103 17.12 5.60 13.62
N GLU A 104 17.71 5.19 12.49
CA GLU A 104 19.16 5.17 12.39
C GLU A 104 19.60 6.62 12.62
N ASP A 105 20.07 6.89 13.83
CA ASP A 105 20.60 8.18 14.22
C ASP A 105 21.80 8.45 13.30
N SER A 106 21.57 9.25 12.26
CA SER A 106 22.63 9.77 11.40
C SER A 106 23.41 10.85 12.17
N THR A 107 23.95 10.49 13.33
CA THR A 107 25.08 11.18 13.96
C THR A 107 26.33 10.41 13.57
N GLY A 108 26.83 10.70 12.37
CA GLY A 108 27.97 10.00 11.79
C GLY A 108 28.69 10.84 10.76
N GLY A 109 29.45 11.83 11.24
CA GLY A 109 30.61 12.36 10.51
C GLY A 109 30.55 13.84 10.14
N GLU A 110 30.76 14.73 11.11
CA GLU A 110 31.70 15.82 10.86
C GLU A 110 33.11 15.21 10.87
N SER A 111 33.79 15.29 9.73
CA SER A 111 35.25 15.22 9.58
C SER A 111 35.60 15.97 8.30
#